data_AF-A0A517M2T8-F1
#
_entry.id   AF-A0A517M2T8-F1
#
_cell.length_a   1.000
_cell.length_b   1.000
_cell.length_c   1.000
_cell.angle_alpha   90.00
_cell.angle_beta   90.00
_cell.angle_gamma   90.00
#
_symmetry.space_group_name_H-M   'P 1'
#
loop_
_entity.id
_entity.type
_entity.pdbx_description
1 polymer ?
#
loop_
_entity_poly.entity_id
_entity_poly.type
_entity_poly.pdbx_seq_one_letter_code
_entity_poly.pdbx_strand_id
1 'polypeptide(L)'
;MDHLQNATRNLFFTGKGGVGKTSLASATAVQLAESGQRVLLVSTDPASNLDEVLGTALGNEPTAIPDVANLYGMNIDPEAAANAYRERMVGPYRGVLPDAAVKSMEEQFSGSCTVEIAAFDEFSKLLGDPSATAEFDHVIFDTAPTGHTLRLLTLPSAWSGFMESSVSGTSCLGPLAGLQAQQAIYKRTVAALSDATATTLVLVTRPEASAFNEAARTSVELRKLGVSNQHLIINGLFQCEDESGSDPIATALQRRGEAAIAAMPDTAKELPRSIVPWSWAGLMGIEALRNVGRPAEAEVATDQSPAPIESFPDGLESLLDDLAAPGHGVILAMGKGGVGKTTVASAVAVALAQRGLQVHLSTTDPAAHVTAMLAADQLPGLSVGRIDPVQETEDYRAEVLQTAGADLDAAGLALLEEDLRSPCTEEVAVFRAFAKAVAEGTDRFVVLDTAPTGHTVLLLDAAMAYHREVTRQTNQMPESVENLLPRLRDPDFTRVLLVTLPEATPVHEAAGLQADLRRAEIEPFAWVVNQSLLPLAVSDSSLRRRQHLELRYVEEVQNELSQRIALIPWQIDPPTGVEGLSQLTAANHNQPHQPASS
;
A
#
# COMPACT_ATOMS: atom_id res chain seq x y z
N MET A 1 -11.64 21.74 -11.43
CA MET A 1 -10.26 21.27 -11.74
C MET A 1 -10.15 21.00 -13.23
N ASP A 2 -9.01 21.29 -13.88
CA ASP A 2 -8.89 21.25 -15.35
C ASP A 2 -9.14 19.85 -15.96
N HIS A 3 -8.88 18.77 -15.23
CA HIS A 3 -9.17 17.40 -15.67
C HIS A 3 -10.66 17.10 -15.86
N LEU A 4 -11.55 17.95 -15.35
CA LEU A 4 -13.01 17.76 -15.45
C LEU A 4 -13.59 18.25 -16.79
N GLN A 5 -12.88 19.10 -17.55
CA GLN A 5 -13.45 19.71 -18.75
C GLN A 5 -13.76 18.71 -19.87
N ASN A 6 -13.07 17.56 -19.89
CA ASN A 6 -13.29 16.46 -20.82
C ASN A 6 -13.33 15.11 -20.08
N ALA A 7 -13.98 15.05 -18.92
CA ALA A 7 -14.12 13.81 -18.17
C ALA A 7 -14.80 12.75 -19.04
N THR A 8 -14.14 11.60 -19.20
CA THR A 8 -14.73 10.44 -19.88
C THR A 8 -15.74 9.77 -18.95
N ARG A 9 -16.49 8.81 -19.49
CA ARG A 9 -17.48 8.03 -18.71
C ARG A 9 -16.80 7.33 -17.52
N ASN A 10 -15.65 6.69 -17.73
CA ASN A 10 -14.96 5.94 -16.70
C ASN A 10 -13.69 6.68 -16.26
N LEU A 11 -13.63 7.09 -14.98
CA LEU A 11 -12.45 7.72 -14.40
C LEU A 11 -11.82 6.79 -13.38
N PHE A 12 -10.52 6.59 -13.48
CA PHE A 12 -9.78 5.73 -12.55
C PHE A 12 -8.73 6.54 -11.81
N PHE A 13 -8.79 6.54 -10.49
CA PHE A 13 -7.78 7.20 -9.66
C PHE A 13 -6.80 6.14 -9.15
N THR A 14 -5.54 6.26 -9.57
CA THR A 14 -4.46 5.37 -9.15
C THR A 14 -3.20 6.14 -8.78
N GLY A 15 -2.37 5.56 -7.93
CA GLY A 15 -1.17 6.19 -7.42
C GLY A 15 -0.62 5.47 -6.19
N LYS A 16 0.49 5.97 -5.66
CA LYS A 16 1.09 5.46 -4.41
C LYS A 16 0.10 5.57 -3.24
N GLY A 17 0.27 4.76 -2.19
CA GLY A 17 -0.49 4.94 -0.94
C GLY A 17 -0.32 6.35 -0.35
N GLY A 18 -1.39 6.92 0.21
CA GLY A 18 -1.35 8.23 0.90
C GLY A 18 -1.25 9.48 0.01
N VAL A 19 -1.29 9.37 -1.33
CA VAL A 19 -1.21 10.54 -2.23
C VAL A 19 -2.52 11.33 -2.38
N GLY A 20 -3.62 10.85 -1.79
CA GLY A 20 -4.94 11.52 -1.84
C GLY A 20 -5.89 11.03 -2.94
N LYS A 21 -5.76 9.76 -3.38
CA LYS A 21 -6.62 9.15 -4.42
C LYS A 21 -8.11 9.24 -4.09
N THR A 22 -8.51 8.67 -2.95
CA THR A 22 -9.89 8.66 -2.45
C THR A 22 -10.46 10.05 -2.32
N SER A 23 -9.69 10.99 -1.77
CA SER A 23 -10.13 12.37 -1.61
C SER A 23 -10.33 13.09 -2.94
N LEU A 24 -9.42 12.91 -3.90
CA LEU A 24 -9.56 13.51 -5.22
C LEU A 24 -10.64 12.84 -6.07
N ALA A 25 -10.80 11.52 -5.97
CA ALA A 25 -11.89 10.78 -6.58
C ALA A 25 -13.24 11.27 -6.04
N SER A 26 -13.36 11.39 -4.71
CA SER A 26 -14.55 11.89 -4.03
C SER A 26 -14.85 13.35 -4.39
N ALA A 27 -13.85 14.23 -4.38
CA ALA A 27 -14.02 15.63 -4.78
C ALA A 27 -14.43 15.75 -6.25
N THR A 28 -13.84 14.93 -7.14
CA THR A 28 -14.24 14.84 -8.56
C THR A 28 -15.70 14.38 -8.68
N ALA A 29 -16.11 13.38 -7.90
CA ALA A 29 -17.47 12.86 -7.91
C ALA A 29 -18.50 13.91 -7.47
N VAL A 30 -18.21 14.62 -6.37
CA VAL A 30 -19.04 15.73 -5.87
C VAL A 30 -19.16 16.83 -6.93
N GLN A 31 -18.04 17.27 -7.52
CA GLN A 31 -18.05 18.34 -8.53
C GLN A 31 -18.84 17.95 -9.79
N LEU A 32 -18.73 16.70 -10.26
CA LEU A 32 -19.50 16.21 -11.40
C LEU A 32 -21.00 16.09 -11.06
N ALA A 33 -21.34 15.57 -9.89
CA ALA A 33 -22.72 15.43 -9.44
C ALA A 33 -23.42 16.80 -9.30
N GLU A 34 -22.71 17.79 -8.73
CA GLU A 34 -23.19 19.18 -8.60
C GLU A 34 -23.31 19.91 -9.95
N SER A 35 -22.59 19.46 -10.98
CA SER A 35 -22.78 19.92 -12.36
C SER A 35 -24.01 19.32 -13.06
N GLY A 36 -24.78 18.49 -12.35
CA GLY A 36 -26.01 17.88 -12.82
C GLY A 36 -25.84 16.49 -13.45
N GLN A 37 -24.64 15.91 -13.41
CA GLN A 37 -24.38 14.56 -13.91
C GLN A 37 -24.78 13.50 -12.86
N ARG A 38 -25.17 12.31 -13.30
CA ARG A 38 -25.36 11.14 -12.44
C ARG A 38 -24.04 10.40 -12.29
N VAL A 39 -23.53 10.31 -11.06
CA VAL A 39 -22.19 9.80 -10.77
C VAL A 39 -22.26 8.62 -9.82
N LEU A 40 -21.57 7.54 -10.18
CA LEU A 40 -21.27 6.43 -9.27
C LEU A 40 -19.79 6.47 -8.89
N LEU A 41 -19.51 6.59 -7.60
CA LEU A 41 -18.17 6.46 -7.02
C LEU A 41 -18.01 5.06 -6.41
N VAL A 42 -17.06 4.31 -6.92
CA VAL A 42 -16.78 2.93 -6.55
C VAL A 42 -15.41 2.87 -5.90
N SER A 43 -15.32 2.38 -4.67
CA SER A 43 -14.03 2.00 -4.11
C SER A 43 -13.74 0.52 -4.37
N THR A 44 -12.51 0.25 -4.83
CA THR A 44 -11.97 -1.10 -4.96
C THR A 44 -10.79 -1.35 -4.01
N ASP A 45 -10.49 -0.42 -3.10
CA ASP A 45 -9.48 -0.60 -2.06
C ASP A 45 -10.09 -1.41 -0.90
N PRO A 46 -9.53 -2.58 -0.53
CA PRO A 46 -10.00 -3.37 0.61
C PRO A 46 -9.98 -2.60 1.94
N ALA A 47 -9.11 -1.59 2.05
CA ALA A 47 -8.97 -0.72 3.21
C ALA A 47 -9.53 0.68 2.92
N SER A 48 -10.53 0.78 2.04
CA SER A 48 -11.24 2.01 1.72
C SER A 48 -11.81 2.67 2.97
N ASN A 49 -11.61 3.97 3.09
CA ASN A 49 -12.29 4.82 4.06
C ASN A 49 -13.36 5.70 3.41
N LEU A 50 -13.87 5.29 2.23
CA LEU A 50 -14.81 6.07 1.44
C LEU A 50 -16.09 6.40 2.23
N ASP A 51 -16.55 5.49 3.07
CA ASP A 51 -17.74 5.66 3.92
C ASP A 51 -17.57 6.82 4.89
N GLU A 52 -16.39 6.94 5.49
CA GLU A 52 -16.06 8.02 6.41
C GLU A 52 -15.92 9.35 5.66
N VAL A 53 -15.29 9.32 4.47
CA VAL A 53 -15.11 10.50 3.62
C VAL A 53 -16.45 11.07 3.16
N LEU A 54 -17.40 10.20 2.78
CA LEU A 54 -18.74 10.58 2.33
C LEU A 54 -19.76 10.70 3.48
N GLY A 55 -19.41 10.29 4.70
CA GLY A 55 -20.32 10.26 5.86
C GLY A 55 -21.50 9.30 5.69
N THR A 56 -21.38 8.27 4.84
CA THR A 56 -22.46 7.35 4.47
C THR A 56 -21.91 5.93 4.44
N ALA A 57 -22.54 4.98 5.14
CA ALA A 57 -22.16 3.58 5.07
C ALA A 57 -22.43 3.01 3.67
N LEU A 58 -21.45 2.37 3.05
CA LEU A 58 -21.56 1.80 1.72
C LEU A 58 -21.43 0.29 1.76
N GLY A 59 -22.04 -0.37 0.77
CA GLY A 59 -21.87 -1.80 0.53
C GLY A 59 -21.66 -2.07 -0.96
N ASN A 60 -21.88 -3.32 -1.35
CA ASN A 60 -21.72 -3.79 -2.73
C ASN A 60 -22.83 -3.32 -3.70
N GLU A 61 -23.76 -2.46 -3.25
CA GLU A 61 -24.83 -1.91 -4.09
C GLU A 61 -24.73 -0.37 -4.13
N PRO A 62 -25.00 0.26 -5.30
CA PRO A 62 -25.05 1.71 -5.43
C PRO A 62 -25.99 2.35 -4.41
N THR A 63 -25.43 3.17 -3.52
CA THR A 63 -26.16 3.83 -2.42
C THR A 63 -26.11 5.34 -2.61
N ALA A 64 -27.28 6.01 -2.58
CA ALA A 64 -27.35 7.46 -2.75
C ALA A 64 -26.68 8.19 -1.58
N ILE A 65 -25.88 9.22 -1.88
CA ILE A 65 -25.23 10.06 -0.87
C ILE A 65 -26.19 11.20 -0.48
N PRO A 66 -26.67 11.27 0.79
CA PRO A 66 -27.76 12.18 1.15
C PRO A 66 -27.49 13.67 0.88
N ASP A 67 -26.25 14.10 1.09
CA ASP A 67 -25.86 15.52 1.05
C ASP A 67 -25.46 16.02 -0.36
N VAL A 68 -25.44 15.12 -1.36
CA VAL A 68 -25.06 15.45 -2.74
C VAL A 68 -26.03 14.78 -3.72
N ALA A 69 -26.92 15.58 -4.32
CA ALA A 69 -27.84 15.09 -5.33
C ALA A 69 -27.09 14.45 -6.51
N ASN A 70 -27.64 13.35 -7.06
CA ASN A 70 -27.09 12.58 -8.18
C ASN A 70 -25.76 11.85 -7.92
N LEU A 71 -25.23 11.87 -6.69
CA LEU A 71 -24.06 11.09 -6.29
C LEU A 71 -24.46 9.79 -5.61
N TYR A 72 -23.82 8.70 -6.03
CA TYR A 72 -23.97 7.38 -5.46
C TYR A 72 -22.60 6.82 -5.10
N GLY A 73 -22.50 6.13 -3.98
CA GLY A 73 -21.31 5.43 -3.51
C GLY A 73 -21.49 3.92 -3.51
N MET A 74 -20.41 3.19 -3.71
CA MET A 74 -20.34 1.72 -3.61
C MET A 74 -18.95 1.32 -3.13
N ASN A 75 -18.87 0.36 -2.21
CA ASN A 75 -17.61 -0.31 -1.86
C ASN A 75 -17.66 -1.75 -2.36
N ILE A 76 -16.65 -2.16 -3.12
CA ILE A 76 -16.45 -3.58 -3.42
C ILE A 76 -15.72 -4.19 -2.23
N ASP A 77 -16.43 -4.98 -1.43
CA ASP A 77 -15.83 -5.78 -0.37
C ASP A 77 -15.27 -7.08 -1.00
N PRO A 78 -13.93 -7.23 -1.08
CA PRO A 78 -13.31 -8.40 -1.69
C PRO A 78 -13.61 -9.70 -0.95
N GLU A 79 -13.72 -9.67 0.38
CA GLU A 79 -14.00 -10.86 1.19
C GLU A 79 -15.46 -11.29 1.01
N ALA A 80 -16.39 -10.34 1.01
CA ALA A 80 -17.79 -10.63 0.70
C ALA A 80 -17.95 -11.16 -0.74
N ALA A 81 -17.26 -10.57 -1.70
CA ALA A 81 -17.24 -11.03 -3.09
C ALA A 81 -16.67 -12.45 -3.19
N ALA A 82 -15.57 -12.75 -2.50
CA ALA A 82 -14.97 -14.09 -2.46
C ALA A 82 -15.91 -15.13 -1.85
N ASN A 83 -16.58 -14.76 -0.76
CA ASN A 83 -17.56 -15.61 -0.10
C ASN A 83 -18.75 -15.92 -1.02
N ALA A 84 -19.29 -14.91 -1.70
CA ALA A 84 -20.36 -15.08 -2.68
C ALA A 84 -19.91 -15.93 -3.88
N TYR A 85 -18.68 -15.71 -4.35
CA TYR A 85 -18.07 -16.49 -5.43
C TYR A 85 -17.92 -17.96 -5.03
N ARG A 86 -17.36 -18.24 -3.85
CA ARG A 86 -17.23 -19.58 -3.27
C ARG A 86 -18.58 -20.26 -3.13
N GLU A 87 -19.59 -19.55 -2.61
CA GLU A 87 -20.93 -20.10 -2.45
C GLU A 87 -21.56 -20.46 -3.80
N ARG A 88 -21.38 -19.62 -4.82
CA ARG A 88 -21.84 -19.91 -6.20
C ARG A 88 -21.18 -21.17 -6.78
N MET A 89 -19.90 -21.40 -6.48
CA MET A 89 -19.13 -22.52 -7.01
C MET A 89 -19.33 -23.82 -6.22
N VAL A 90 -19.45 -23.75 -4.90
CA VAL A 90 -19.50 -24.92 -4.00
C VAL A 90 -20.92 -25.29 -3.60
N GLY A 91 -21.81 -24.30 -3.43
CA GLY A 91 -23.19 -24.48 -2.99
C GLY A 91 -23.96 -25.58 -3.74
N PRO A 92 -23.91 -25.67 -5.09
CA PRO A 92 -24.58 -26.71 -5.86
C PRO A 92 -24.16 -28.15 -5.51
N TYR A 93 -22.99 -28.35 -4.89
CA TYR A 93 -22.45 -29.66 -4.55
C TYR A 93 -22.72 -30.08 -3.11
N ARG A 94 -23.19 -29.16 -2.25
CA ARG A 94 -23.56 -29.49 -0.86
C ARG A 94 -24.75 -30.46 -0.86
N GLY A 95 -24.59 -31.59 -0.17
CA GLY A 95 -25.59 -32.67 -0.14
C GLY A 95 -25.61 -33.58 -1.38
N VAL A 96 -24.74 -33.32 -2.37
CA VAL A 96 -24.53 -34.18 -3.55
C VAL A 96 -23.20 -34.93 -3.44
N LEU A 97 -22.14 -34.24 -3.06
CA LEU A 97 -20.81 -34.83 -2.84
C LEU A 97 -20.60 -35.18 -1.35
N PRO A 98 -19.65 -36.08 -1.03
CA PRO A 98 -19.24 -36.34 0.36
C PRO A 98 -18.74 -35.07 1.03
N ASP A 99 -19.03 -34.91 2.33
CA ASP A 99 -18.66 -33.71 3.10
C ASP A 99 -17.16 -33.39 3.04
N ALA A 100 -16.30 -34.41 3.02
CA ALA A 100 -14.86 -34.23 2.89
C ALA A 100 -14.45 -33.61 1.54
N ALA A 101 -15.15 -33.94 0.45
CA ALA A 101 -14.89 -33.37 -0.88
C ALA A 101 -15.39 -31.92 -0.95
N VAL A 102 -16.57 -31.64 -0.39
CA VAL A 102 -17.10 -30.27 -0.27
C VAL A 102 -16.15 -29.39 0.54
N LYS A 103 -15.69 -29.87 1.70
CA LYS A 103 -14.74 -29.13 2.54
C LYS A 103 -13.43 -28.84 1.81
N SER A 104 -12.89 -29.82 1.08
CA SER A 104 -11.69 -29.62 0.27
C SER A 104 -11.91 -28.58 -0.84
N MET A 105 -13.08 -28.55 -1.48
CA MET A 105 -13.43 -27.49 -2.43
C MET A 105 -13.52 -26.14 -1.73
N GLU A 106 -14.21 -26.01 -0.60
CA GLU A 106 -14.29 -24.75 0.16
C GLU A 106 -12.91 -24.21 0.51
N GLU A 107 -11.98 -25.06 0.92
CA GLU A 107 -10.58 -24.70 1.18
C GLU A 107 -9.88 -24.15 -0.08
N GLN A 108 -10.07 -24.77 -1.24
CA GLN A 108 -9.50 -24.29 -2.52
C GLN A 108 -10.03 -22.91 -2.95
N PHE A 109 -11.27 -22.58 -2.61
CA PHE A 109 -11.90 -21.28 -2.92
C PHE A 109 -11.78 -20.24 -1.78
N SER A 110 -11.00 -20.52 -0.74
CA SER A 110 -10.82 -19.61 0.41
C SER A 110 -9.46 -18.89 0.42
N GLY A 111 -8.62 -19.12 -0.59
CA GLY A 111 -7.30 -18.48 -0.70
C GLY A 111 -7.33 -17.06 -1.29
N SER A 112 -6.23 -16.31 -1.11
CA SER A 112 -6.00 -14.95 -1.65
C SER A 112 -6.40 -14.81 -3.10
N CYS A 113 -6.03 -15.79 -3.93
CA CYS A 113 -6.31 -15.75 -5.35
C CYS A 113 -7.81 -15.69 -5.63
N THR A 114 -8.65 -16.31 -4.79
CA THR A 114 -10.11 -16.23 -4.94
C THR A 114 -10.64 -14.85 -4.57
N VAL A 115 -10.06 -14.22 -3.54
CA VAL A 115 -10.39 -12.84 -3.14
C VAL A 115 -10.04 -11.85 -4.26
N GLU A 116 -8.84 -11.97 -4.83
CA GLU A 116 -8.40 -11.15 -5.97
C GLU A 116 -9.28 -11.39 -7.20
N ILE A 117 -9.59 -12.64 -7.54
CA ILE A 117 -10.49 -13.00 -8.65
C ILE A 117 -11.89 -12.41 -8.43
N ALA A 118 -12.44 -12.52 -7.23
CA ALA A 118 -13.81 -12.09 -6.95
C ALA A 118 -13.94 -10.56 -6.97
N ALA A 119 -12.98 -9.84 -6.40
CA ALA A 119 -12.91 -8.38 -6.52
C ALA A 119 -12.78 -7.95 -7.98
N PHE A 120 -11.97 -8.67 -8.76
CA PHE A 120 -11.83 -8.41 -10.19
C PHE A 120 -13.10 -8.74 -11.00
N ASP A 121 -13.86 -9.77 -10.64
CA ASP A 121 -15.15 -10.12 -11.26
C ASP A 121 -16.15 -8.97 -11.07
N GLU A 122 -16.32 -8.47 -9.84
CA GLU A 122 -17.19 -7.33 -9.56
C GLU A 122 -16.78 -6.07 -10.33
N PHE A 123 -15.47 -5.77 -10.32
CA PHE A 123 -14.92 -4.68 -11.12
C PHE A 123 -15.23 -4.83 -12.62
N SER A 124 -15.03 -6.03 -13.16
CA SER A 124 -15.25 -6.33 -14.58
C SER A 124 -16.72 -6.27 -14.97
N LYS A 125 -17.66 -6.56 -14.06
CA LYS A 125 -19.09 -6.35 -14.30
C LYS A 125 -19.40 -4.86 -14.47
N LEU A 126 -18.92 -4.01 -13.57
CA LEU A 126 -19.20 -2.57 -13.61
C LEU A 126 -18.69 -1.89 -14.88
N LEU A 127 -17.57 -2.37 -15.43
CA LEU A 127 -16.94 -1.79 -16.62
C LEU A 127 -17.32 -2.51 -17.93
N GLY A 128 -17.40 -3.84 -17.90
CA GLY A 128 -17.61 -4.70 -19.06
C GLY A 128 -19.07 -4.99 -19.38
N ASP A 129 -20.00 -4.77 -18.45
CA ASP A 129 -21.45 -4.88 -18.68
C ASP A 129 -22.08 -3.48 -18.78
N PRO A 130 -22.49 -3.04 -20.00
CA PRO A 130 -23.12 -1.74 -20.19
C PRO A 130 -24.39 -1.54 -19.36
N SER A 131 -25.09 -2.62 -18.98
CA SER A 131 -26.32 -2.54 -18.21
C SER A 131 -26.08 -2.27 -16.73
N ALA A 132 -24.93 -2.66 -16.18
CA ALA A 132 -24.61 -2.54 -14.76
C ALA A 132 -24.52 -1.09 -14.29
N THR A 133 -24.11 -0.18 -15.17
CA THR A 133 -23.92 1.24 -14.84
C THR A 133 -24.66 2.18 -15.81
N ALA A 134 -25.64 1.66 -16.56
CA ALA A 134 -26.33 2.40 -17.64
C ALA A 134 -26.98 3.71 -17.17
N GLU A 135 -27.40 3.80 -15.91
CA GLU A 135 -28.07 4.96 -15.33
C GLU A 135 -27.12 6.10 -14.90
N PHE A 136 -25.82 5.88 -14.98
CA PHE A 136 -24.79 6.85 -14.62
C PHE A 136 -24.14 7.44 -15.87
N ASP A 137 -23.88 8.74 -15.82
CA ASP A 137 -23.11 9.47 -16.83
C ASP A 137 -21.61 9.23 -16.61
N HIS A 138 -21.19 9.16 -15.35
CA HIS A 138 -19.81 8.86 -14.95
C HIS A 138 -19.73 7.76 -13.90
N VAL A 139 -18.74 6.89 -14.04
CA VAL A 139 -18.33 5.89 -13.05
C VAL A 139 -16.88 6.16 -12.67
N ILE A 140 -16.66 6.47 -11.39
CA ILE A 140 -15.36 6.84 -10.85
C ILE A 140 -14.87 5.69 -9.97
N PHE A 141 -13.70 5.17 -10.27
CA PHE A 141 -13.06 4.09 -9.54
C PHE A 141 -11.93 4.67 -8.68
N ASP A 142 -12.11 4.63 -7.36
CA ASP A 142 -11.04 4.83 -6.39
C ASP A 142 -10.32 3.49 -6.19
N THR A 143 -9.13 3.38 -6.80
CA THR A 143 -8.40 2.10 -6.84
C THR A 143 -7.38 1.98 -5.71
N ALA A 144 -7.02 0.74 -5.39
CA ALA A 144 -5.90 0.41 -4.52
C ALA A 144 -4.55 1.00 -5.04
N PRO A 145 -3.43 0.86 -4.31
CA PRO A 145 -2.13 1.35 -4.76
C PRO A 145 -1.70 0.78 -6.12
N THR A 146 -0.87 1.53 -6.85
CA THR A 146 -0.51 1.29 -8.26
C THR A 146 -0.15 -0.14 -8.63
N GLY A 147 0.66 -0.83 -7.82
CA GLY A 147 1.02 -2.24 -8.08
C GLY A 147 -0.18 -3.19 -8.03
N HIS A 148 -1.13 -2.98 -7.11
CA HIS A 148 -2.35 -3.78 -7.03
C HIS A 148 -3.29 -3.46 -8.20
N THR A 149 -3.45 -2.19 -8.56
CA THR A 149 -4.25 -1.79 -9.73
C THR A 149 -3.68 -2.39 -11.01
N LEU A 150 -2.36 -2.33 -11.21
CA LEU A 150 -1.70 -2.94 -12.37
C LEU A 150 -1.85 -4.46 -12.38
N ARG A 151 -1.76 -5.11 -11.22
CA ARG A 151 -2.06 -6.55 -11.08
C ARG A 151 -3.49 -6.81 -11.52
N LEU A 152 -4.49 -6.15 -10.94
CA LEU A 152 -5.90 -6.27 -11.36
C LEU A 152 -6.10 -6.09 -12.88
N LEU A 153 -5.42 -5.12 -13.50
CA LEU A 153 -5.53 -4.85 -14.94
C LEU A 153 -4.76 -5.85 -15.83
N THR A 154 -3.74 -6.53 -15.32
CA THR A 154 -2.93 -7.52 -16.06
C THR A 154 -3.46 -8.95 -15.92
N LEU A 155 -4.12 -9.28 -14.80
CA LEU A 155 -4.76 -10.57 -14.55
C LEU A 155 -5.61 -11.10 -15.73
N PRO A 156 -6.46 -10.30 -16.40
CA PRO A 156 -7.24 -10.82 -17.53
C PRO A 156 -6.38 -11.30 -18.72
N SER A 157 -5.22 -10.70 -18.95
CA SER A 157 -4.29 -11.12 -20.02
C SER A 157 -3.49 -12.37 -19.64
N ALA A 158 -3.00 -12.44 -18.38
CA ALA A 158 -2.29 -13.59 -17.84
C ALA A 158 -3.18 -14.84 -17.84
N TRP A 159 -4.45 -14.67 -17.45
CA TRP A 159 -5.41 -15.77 -17.43
C TRP A 159 -5.97 -16.13 -18.80
N SER A 160 -6.16 -15.16 -19.70
CA SER A 160 -6.55 -15.49 -21.09
C SER A 160 -5.48 -16.34 -21.77
N GLY A 161 -4.20 -15.99 -21.61
CA GLY A 161 -3.08 -16.78 -22.14
C GLY A 161 -3.03 -18.17 -21.51
N PHE A 162 -3.23 -18.27 -20.20
CA PHE A 162 -3.27 -19.55 -19.48
C PHE A 162 -4.47 -20.42 -19.90
N MET A 163 -5.64 -19.83 -20.15
CA MET A 163 -6.83 -20.55 -20.62
C MET A 163 -6.73 -21.00 -22.08
N GLU A 164 -5.92 -20.30 -22.89
CA GLU A 164 -5.61 -20.70 -24.26
C GLU A 164 -4.51 -21.79 -24.32
N SER A 165 -3.58 -21.84 -23.35
CA SER A 165 -2.51 -22.84 -23.26
C SER A 165 -2.89 -24.11 -22.51
N SER A 166 -3.86 -24.06 -21.58
CA SER A 166 -4.24 -25.19 -20.74
C SER A 166 -5.10 -26.23 -21.49
N VAL A 167 -4.43 -27.17 -22.14
CA VAL A 167 -5.07 -28.30 -22.87
C VAL A 167 -5.58 -29.41 -21.93
N SER A 168 -5.13 -29.45 -20.66
CA SER A 168 -5.26 -30.65 -19.81
C SER A 168 -6.16 -30.55 -18.56
N GLY A 169 -6.78 -29.41 -18.25
CA GLY A 169 -7.87 -29.30 -17.24
C GLY A 169 -7.59 -29.84 -15.83
N THR A 170 -6.32 -30.05 -15.44
CA THR A 170 -5.93 -30.79 -14.22
C THR A 170 -5.07 -30.00 -13.24
N SER A 171 -4.81 -28.72 -13.50
CA SER A 171 -4.11 -27.84 -12.55
C SER A 171 -5.05 -27.42 -11.40
N CYS A 172 -4.47 -27.04 -10.26
CA CYS A 172 -5.11 -26.73 -8.97
C CYS A 172 -6.02 -25.48 -8.98
N LEU A 173 -6.56 -25.14 -10.14
CA LEU A 173 -7.15 -23.87 -10.50
C LEU A 173 -8.67 -23.99 -10.63
N GLY A 174 -9.31 -24.67 -9.67
CA GLY A 174 -10.78 -24.74 -9.54
C GLY A 174 -11.49 -23.38 -9.71
N PRO A 175 -10.94 -22.26 -9.21
CA PRO A 175 -11.46 -20.91 -9.47
C PRO A 175 -11.46 -20.46 -10.93
N LEU A 176 -10.59 -20.97 -11.79
CA LEU A 176 -10.55 -20.57 -13.20
C LEU A 176 -11.69 -21.21 -14.03
N ALA A 177 -12.24 -22.34 -13.60
CA ALA A 177 -13.34 -23.00 -14.32
C ALA A 177 -14.61 -22.13 -14.36
N GLY A 178 -14.88 -21.36 -13.30
CA GLY A 178 -15.98 -20.39 -13.25
C GLY A 178 -15.77 -19.18 -14.18
N LEU A 179 -14.52 -18.90 -14.57
CA LEU A 179 -14.15 -17.73 -15.36
C LEU A 179 -14.34 -17.92 -16.88
N GLN A 180 -14.47 -19.17 -17.36
CA GLN A 180 -14.79 -19.46 -18.77
C GLN A 180 -16.11 -18.79 -19.20
N ALA A 181 -17.13 -18.79 -18.34
CA ALA A 181 -18.41 -18.14 -18.63
C ALA A 181 -18.31 -16.60 -18.71
N GLN A 182 -17.24 -16.01 -18.15
CA GLN A 182 -17.07 -14.56 -18.04
C GLN A 182 -15.95 -14.00 -18.93
N GLN A 183 -15.31 -14.83 -19.75
CA GLN A 183 -14.25 -14.41 -20.67
C GLN A 183 -14.69 -13.25 -21.59
N ALA A 184 -15.97 -13.23 -21.99
CA ALA A 184 -16.54 -12.15 -22.79
C ALA A 184 -16.66 -10.82 -22.02
N ILE A 185 -16.94 -10.85 -20.71
CA ILE A 185 -16.96 -9.66 -19.85
C ILE A 185 -15.53 -9.13 -19.69
N TYR A 186 -14.54 -10.01 -19.49
CA TYR A 186 -13.14 -9.60 -19.37
C TYR A 186 -12.58 -8.97 -20.64
N LYS A 187 -12.85 -9.56 -21.81
CA LYS A 187 -12.46 -8.95 -23.09
C LYS A 187 -13.07 -7.56 -23.27
N ARG A 188 -14.34 -7.38 -22.88
CA ARG A 188 -15.00 -6.06 -22.89
C ARG A 188 -14.41 -5.09 -21.88
N THR A 189 -14.05 -5.56 -20.69
CA THR A 189 -13.40 -4.78 -19.64
C THR A 189 -12.06 -4.24 -20.13
N VAL A 190 -11.20 -5.09 -20.70
CA VAL A 190 -9.91 -4.68 -21.29
C VAL A 190 -10.13 -3.69 -22.44
N ALA A 191 -11.09 -3.97 -23.34
CA ALA A 191 -11.40 -3.05 -24.43
C ALA A 191 -11.88 -1.68 -23.93
N ALA A 192 -12.73 -1.64 -22.90
CA ALA A 192 -13.20 -0.41 -22.29
C ALA A 192 -12.07 0.37 -21.61
N LEU A 193 -11.13 -0.31 -20.94
CA LEU A 193 -9.94 0.32 -20.33
C LEU A 193 -9.02 0.95 -21.38
N SER A 194 -8.83 0.28 -22.51
CA SER A 194 -7.98 0.77 -23.61
C SER A 194 -8.67 1.83 -24.49
N ASP A 195 -9.99 1.99 -24.38
CA ASP A 195 -10.73 3.01 -25.13
C ASP A 195 -10.53 4.40 -24.53
N ALA A 196 -9.66 5.18 -25.16
CA ALA A 196 -9.33 6.56 -24.78
C ALA A 196 -10.54 7.52 -24.79
N THR A 197 -11.63 7.17 -25.48
CA THR A 197 -12.85 8.01 -25.49
C THR A 197 -13.81 7.67 -24.35
N ALA A 198 -13.73 6.45 -23.82
CA ALA A 198 -14.58 5.97 -22.74
C ALA A 198 -13.91 6.03 -21.37
N THR A 199 -12.58 5.95 -21.32
CA THR A 199 -11.83 5.81 -20.07
C THR A 199 -10.66 6.78 -19.98
N THR A 200 -10.50 7.42 -18.82
CA THR A 200 -9.33 8.22 -18.45
C THR A 200 -8.72 7.65 -17.18
N LEU A 201 -7.40 7.42 -17.21
CA LEU A 201 -6.65 7.06 -16.02
C LEU A 201 -6.00 8.29 -15.38
N VAL A 202 -6.37 8.59 -14.15
CA VAL A 202 -5.87 9.69 -13.35
C VAL A 202 -4.78 9.19 -12.41
N LEU A 203 -3.53 9.52 -12.73
CA LEU A 203 -2.35 9.26 -11.93
C LEU A 203 -2.22 10.35 -10.87
N VAL A 204 -2.51 10.00 -9.61
CA VAL A 204 -2.35 10.91 -8.47
C VAL A 204 -0.95 10.76 -7.89
N THR A 205 -0.27 11.88 -7.71
CA THR A 205 1.06 11.96 -7.11
C THR A 205 1.13 13.13 -6.11
N ARG A 206 2.18 13.15 -5.29
CA ARG A 206 2.58 14.30 -4.46
C ARG A 206 3.87 14.92 -5.01
N PRO A 207 4.25 16.15 -4.61
CA PRO A 207 5.51 16.77 -5.03
C PRO A 207 6.71 16.11 -4.31
N GLU A 208 6.94 14.83 -4.59
CA GLU A 208 7.98 13.99 -4.03
C GLU A 208 8.61 13.13 -5.13
N ALA A 209 9.94 13.02 -5.15
CA ALA A 209 10.66 12.27 -6.19
C ALA A 209 10.19 10.80 -6.30
N SER A 210 10.00 10.12 -5.16
CA SER A 210 9.53 8.73 -5.15
C SER A 210 8.11 8.57 -5.75
N ALA A 211 7.22 9.53 -5.50
CA ALA A 211 5.86 9.51 -6.02
C ALA A 211 5.85 9.79 -7.53
N PHE A 212 6.69 10.71 -8.02
CA PHE A 212 6.85 10.95 -9.46
C PHE A 212 7.44 9.74 -10.19
N ASN A 213 8.45 9.07 -9.61
CA ASN A 213 9.03 7.86 -10.19
C ASN A 213 8.00 6.72 -10.27
N GLU A 214 7.18 6.56 -9.23
CA GLU A 214 6.07 5.60 -9.20
C GLU A 214 5.03 5.89 -10.30
N ALA A 215 4.59 7.15 -10.41
CA ALA A 215 3.64 7.57 -11.44
C ALA A 215 4.20 7.38 -12.86
N ALA A 216 5.49 7.71 -13.06
CA ALA A 216 6.20 7.52 -14.31
C ALA A 216 6.28 6.05 -14.73
N ARG A 217 6.65 5.16 -13.79
CA ARG A 217 6.72 3.71 -14.03
C ARG A 217 5.33 3.15 -14.38
N THR A 218 4.34 3.51 -13.57
CA THR A 218 2.94 3.11 -13.76
C THR A 218 2.41 3.55 -15.12
N SER A 219 2.63 4.80 -15.51
CA SER A 219 2.26 5.34 -16.83
C SER A 219 2.78 4.46 -17.97
N VAL A 220 4.06 4.06 -17.91
CA VAL A 220 4.69 3.20 -18.91
C VAL A 220 4.03 1.82 -18.96
N GLU A 221 3.78 1.21 -17.81
CA GLU A 221 3.12 -0.11 -17.71
C GLU A 221 1.69 -0.08 -18.27
N LEU A 222 0.92 0.95 -17.93
CA LEU A 222 -0.43 1.15 -18.48
C LEU A 222 -0.44 1.36 -19.99
N ARG A 223 0.51 2.13 -20.53
CA ARG A 223 0.65 2.31 -21.99
C ARG A 223 0.92 1.00 -22.69
N LYS A 224 1.71 0.09 -22.09
CA LYS A 224 1.94 -1.26 -22.63
C LYS A 224 0.65 -2.09 -22.69
N LEU A 225 -0.31 -1.82 -21.80
CA LEU A 225 -1.65 -2.43 -21.78
C LEU A 225 -2.65 -1.72 -22.71
N GLY A 226 -2.21 -0.74 -23.49
CA GLY A 226 -3.07 0.04 -24.39
C GLY A 226 -3.84 1.17 -23.72
N VAL A 227 -3.67 1.38 -22.41
CA VAL A 227 -4.32 2.48 -21.67
C VAL A 227 -3.51 3.77 -21.88
N SER A 228 -3.89 4.53 -22.90
CA SER A 228 -3.13 5.70 -23.37
C SER A 228 -3.67 7.05 -22.89
N ASN A 229 -4.97 7.13 -22.57
CA ASN A 229 -5.59 8.36 -22.06
C ASN A 229 -5.33 8.50 -20.56
N GLN A 230 -4.25 9.21 -20.24
CA GLN A 230 -3.75 9.38 -18.87
C GLN A 230 -3.65 10.86 -18.51
N HIS A 231 -3.93 11.20 -17.25
CA HIS A 231 -3.81 12.55 -16.69
C HIS A 231 -3.07 12.50 -15.35
N LEU A 232 -2.13 13.41 -15.11
CA LEU A 232 -1.37 13.48 -13.87
C LEU A 232 -1.94 14.57 -12.94
N ILE A 233 -2.34 14.20 -11.74
CA ILE A 233 -2.68 15.16 -10.68
C ILE A 233 -1.52 15.25 -9.69
N ILE A 234 -0.91 16.43 -9.59
CA ILE A 234 0.06 16.75 -8.54
C ILE A 234 -0.71 17.31 -7.35
N ASN A 235 -0.97 16.45 -6.38
CA ASN A 235 -1.74 16.78 -5.19
C ASN A 235 -0.87 17.38 -4.09
N GLY A 236 -1.42 18.35 -3.36
CA GLY A 236 -0.79 18.92 -2.18
C GLY A 236 0.46 19.74 -2.50
N LEU A 237 0.43 20.58 -3.55
CA LEU A 237 1.53 21.51 -3.77
C LEU A 237 1.51 22.60 -2.70
N PHE A 238 2.47 22.55 -1.78
CA PHE A 238 2.63 23.53 -0.71
C PHE A 238 3.27 24.82 -1.23
N GLN A 239 2.73 25.95 -0.79
CA GLN A 239 3.28 27.28 -1.02
C GLN A 239 3.31 28.00 0.33
N CYS A 240 4.50 28.48 0.71
CA CYS A 240 4.69 29.23 1.94
C CYS A 240 3.98 30.58 1.84
N GLU A 241 3.27 30.99 2.89
CA GLU A 241 2.61 32.30 2.94
C GLU A 241 3.62 33.45 3.07
N ASP A 242 4.76 33.18 3.71
CA ASP A 242 5.82 34.14 3.97
C ASP A 242 6.99 33.97 2.98
N GLU A 243 7.06 34.83 1.99
CA GLU A 243 8.17 34.87 1.03
C GLU A 243 9.50 35.35 1.65
N SER A 244 9.49 35.90 2.88
CA SER A 244 10.71 36.33 3.57
C SER A 244 11.54 35.17 4.13
N GLY A 245 10.98 33.95 4.14
CA GLY A 245 11.67 32.73 4.58
C GLY A 245 11.88 32.64 6.09
N SER A 246 11.02 33.28 6.90
CA SER A 246 11.18 33.28 8.35
C SER A 246 10.84 31.93 9.00
N ASP A 247 10.02 31.11 8.35
CA ASP A 247 9.72 29.74 8.75
C ASP A 247 10.62 28.74 7.99
N PRO A 248 11.63 28.12 8.64
CA PRO A 248 12.54 27.19 7.98
C PRO A 248 11.84 25.88 7.55
N ILE A 249 10.79 25.45 8.26
CA ILE A 249 10.05 24.23 7.92
C ILE A 249 9.21 24.48 6.67
N ALA A 250 8.44 25.57 6.64
CA ALA A 250 7.62 25.93 5.48
C ALA A 250 8.48 26.15 4.22
N THR A 251 9.59 26.89 4.37
CA THR A 251 10.55 27.12 3.28
C THR A 251 11.14 25.81 2.77
N ALA A 252 11.52 24.90 3.67
CA ALA A 252 12.07 23.60 3.30
C ALA A 252 11.03 22.72 2.60
N LEU A 253 9.78 22.71 3.06
CA LEU A 253 8.68 21.95 2.46
C LEU A 253 8.40 22.41 1.02
N GLN A 254 8.31 23.73 0.80
CA GLN A 254 8.15 24.31 -0.54
C GLN A 254 9.35 23.96 -1.44
N ARG A 255 10.58 24.22 -0.98
CA ARG A 255 11.81 23.92 -1.72
C ARG A 255 11.89 22.46 -2.15
N ARG A 256 11.56 21.52 -1.26
CA ARG A 256 11.55 20.08 -1.56
C ARG A 256 10.52 19.74 -2.63
N GLY A 257 9.34 20.33 -2.57
CA GLY A 257 8.29 20.14 -3.57
C GLY A 257 8.70 20.65 -4.95
N GLU A 258 9.27 21.85 -5.01
CA GLU A 258 9.78 22.46 -6.25
C GLU A 258 10.94 21.64 -6.84
N ALA A 259 11.88 21.19 -6.02
CA ALA A 259 12.98 20.33 -6.44
C ALA A 259 12.47 19.00 -7.02
N ALA A 260 11.47 18.38 -6.39
CA ALA A 260 10.85 17.15 -6.89
C ALA A 260 10.14 17.37 -8.24
N ILE A 261 9.43 18.49 -8.41
CA ILE A 261 8.79 18.85 -9.69
C ILE A 261 9.84 19.08 -10.78
N ALA A 262 10.93 19.77 -10.46
CA ALA A 262 12.03 20.01 -11.41
C ALA A 262 12.69 18.68 -11.85
N ALA A 263 12.88 17.76 -10.90
CA ALA A 263 13.45 16.43 -11.11
C ALA A 263 12.45 15.38 -11.63
N MET A 264 11.21 15.77 -11.96
CA MET A 264 10.19 14.84 -12.44
C MET A 264 10.67 14.08 -13.69
N PRO A 265 10.45 12.76 -13.80
CA PRO A 265 10.80 11.99 -14.98
C PRO A 265 10.09 12.50 -16.24
N ASP A 266 10.76 12.40 -17.40
CA ASP A 266 10.23 12.93 -18.67
C ASP A 266 8.89 12.29 -19.06
N THR A 267 8.73 10.98 -18.81
CA THR A 267 7.48 10.26 -19.07
C THR A 267 6.27 10.82 -18.30
N ALA A 268 6.50 11.38 -17.10
CA ALA A 268 5.47 12.04 -16.30
C ALA A 268 5.28 13.52 -16.72
N LYS A 269 6.36 14.20 -17.13
CA LYS A 269 6.31 15.58 -17.66
C LYS A 269 5.48 15.70 -18.95
N GLU A 270 5.46 14.64 -19.77
CA GLU A 270 4.70 14.56 -21.02
C GLU A 270 3.18 14.46 -20.81
N LEU A 271 2.72 14.06 -19.62
CA LEU A 271 1.29 13.87 -19.35
C LEU A 271 0.57 15.22 -19.23
N PRO A 272 -0.68 15.32 -19.71
CA PRO A 272 -1.60 16.37 -19.29
C PRO A 272 -1.65 16.40 -17.76
N ARG A 273 -1.58 17.60 -17.17
CA ARG A 273 -1.44 17.72 -15.72
C ARG A 273 -2.32 18.79 -15.10
N SER A 274 -2.75 18.52 -13.89
CA SER A 274 -3.40 19.49 -13.01
C SER A 274 -2.66 19.53 -11.68
N ILE A 275 -2.64 20.70 -11.05
CA ILE A 275 -2.05 20.90 -9.74
C ILE A 275 -3.18 21.19 -8.77
N VAL A 276 -3.21 20.46 -7.66
CA VAL A 276 -4.11 20.72 -6.55
C VAL A 276 -3.27 21.34 -5.43
N PRO A 277 -3.58 22.58 -5.01
CA PRO A 277 -2.88 23.23 -3.91
C PRO A 277 -2.97 22.40 -2.63
N TRP A 278 -1.99 22.59 -1.74
CA TRP A 278 -2.07 22.08 -0.39
C TRP A 278 -3.31 22.62 0.33
N SER A 279 -4.09 21.74 0.94
CA SER A 279 -5.16 22.12 1.86
C SER A 279 -4.77 21.67 3.27
N TRP A 280 -4.90 22.59 4.22
CA TRP A 280 -4.71 22.27 5.63
C TRP A 280 -5.95 21.61 6.22
N ALA A 281 -7.16 21.91 5.70
CA ALA A 281 -8.40 21.33 6.20
C ALA A 281 -8.43 19.83 5.91
N GLY A 282 -8.78 19.02 6.93
CA GLY A 282 -8.96 17.58 6.72
C GLY A 282 -10.03 17.32 5.66
N LEU A 283 -9.80 16.36 4.77
CA LEU A 283 -10.67 16.04 3.63
C LEU A 283 -11.87 15.15 4.02
N MET A 284 -12.34 15.27 5.27
CA MET A 284 -13.43 14.47 5.81
C MET A 284 -14.76 15.21 5.66
N GLY A 285 -15.73 14.57 5.01
CA GLY A 285 -17.06 15.11 4.80
C GLY A 285 -17.20 15.94 3.52
N ILE A 286 -18.45 16.06 3.05
CA ILE A 286 -18.81 16.66 1.77
C ILE A 286 -18.37 18.12 1.63
N GLU A 287 -18.49 18.93 2.69
CA GLU A 287 -18.08 20.36 2.62
C GLU A 287 -16.57 20.51 2.37
N ALA A 288 -15.74 19.66 2.98
CA ALA A 288 -14.30 19.66 2.73
C ALA A 288 -13.99 19.27 1.27
N LEU A 289 -14.71 18.28 0.72
CA LEU A 289 -14.55 17.84 -0.66
C LEU A 289 -14.92 18.91 -1.69
N ARG A 290 -15.93 19.74 -1.41
CA ARG A 290 -16.31 20.89 -2.28
C ARG A 290 -15.20 21.92 -2.45
N ASN A 291 -14.34 22.05 -1.44
CA ASN A 291 -13.26 23.04 -1.41
C ASN A 291 -11.97 22.53 -2.07
N VAL A 292 -11.85 21.24 -2.36
CA VAL A 292 -10.67 20.66 -3.01
C VAL A 292 -10.42 21.30 -4.38
N GLY A 293 -9.19 21.79 -4.57
CA GLY A 293 -8.76 22.45 -5.80
C GLY A 293 -9.22 23.90 -5.96
N ARG A 294 -9.85 24.49 -4.93
CA ARG A 294 -10.12 25.94 -4.86
C ARG A 294 -8.95 26.66 -4.15
N PRO A 295 -8.65 27.93 -4.50
CA PRO A 295 -7.65 28.71 -3.78
C PRO A 295 -8.03 28.88 -2.30
N ALA A 296 -7.03 28.87 -1.42
CA ALA A 296 -7.20 29.00 0.03
C ALA A 296 -7.93 30.29 0.47
N GLU A 297 -8.01 31.31 -0.39
CA GLU A 297 -8.79 32.54 -0.17
C GLU A 297 -10.29 32.29 0.06
N ALA A 298 -10.82 31.13 -0.33
CA ALA A 298 -12.21 30.75 -0.07
C ALA A 298 -12.43 30.09 1.32
N GLU A 299 -11.37 29.72 2.04
CA GLU A 299 -11.44 29.17 3.41
C GLU A 299 -11.39 30.31 4.44
N VAL A 300 -12.30 31.26 4.32
CA VAL A 300 -12.55 32.26 5.37
C VAL A 300 -13.43 31.63 6.44
N ALA A 301 -12.84 31.14 7.53
CA ALA A 301 -13.54 31.06 8.83
C ALA A 301 -12.58 30.85 10.02
N THR A 302 -12.55 31.87 10.89
CA THR A 302 -11.92 31.99 12.22
C THR A 302 -10.41 32.26 12.26
N ASP A 303 -10.13 33.54 12.43
CA ASP A 303 -8.87 34.22 12.78
C ASP A 303 -8.32 33.83 14.18
N GLN A 304 -8.59 32.61 14.64
CA GLN A 304 -8.05 32.10 15.90
C GLN A 304 -6.85 31.24 15.57
N SER A 305 -5.65 31.78 15.80
CA SER A 305 -4.45 30.96 15.89
C SER A 305 -4.71 29.85 16.90
N PRO A 306 -4.56 28.58 16.50
CA PRO A 306 -4.74 27.46 17.42
C PRO A 306 -3.81 27.59 18.64
N ALA A 307 -4.24 27.06 19.79
CA ALA A 307 -3.50 27.16 21.05
C ALA A 307 -2.12 26.45 20.97
N PRO A 308 -1.14 26.79 21.81
CA PRO A 308 0.09 26.01 21.86
C PRO A 308 -0.19 24.55 22.28
N ILE A 309 0.45 23.59 21.61
CA ILE A 309 0.36 22.17 21.98
C ILE A 309 1.39 21.92 23.07
N GLU A 310 0.93 21.48 24.25
CA GLU A 310 1.76 21.38 25.46
C GLU A 310 2.37 19.99 25.68
N SER A 311 1.80 18.94 25.07
CA SER A 311 2.24 17.56 25.26
C SER A 311 2.06 16.73 23.99
N PHE A 312 3.04 15.89 23.72
CA PHE A 312 3.05 14.90 22.65
C PHE A 312 3.97 13.73 23.06
N PRO A 313 3.87 12.55 22.44
CA PRO A 313 4.71 11.40 22.75
C PRO A 313 6.22 11.66 22.57
N ASP A 314 7.03 10.89 23.30
CA ASP A 314 8.48 10.90 23.17
C ASP A 314 8.95 10.41 21.79
N GLY A 315 10.21 10.66 21.46
CA GLY A 315 10.78 10.24 20.18
C GLY A 315 11.11 8.75 20.12
N LEU A 316 11.65 8.32 18.98
CA LEU A 316 12.01 6.92 18.72
C LEU A 316 13.05 6.39 19.72
N GLU A 317 13.86 7.26 20.32
CA GLU A 317 14.82 6.93 21.37
C GLU A 317 14.20 6.20 22.56
N SER A 318 12.94 6.52 22.89
CA SER A 318 12.21 5.94 24.02
C SER A 318 12.00 4.42 23.89
N LEU A 319 12.03 3.90 22.65
CA LEU A 319 11.81 2.49 22.35
C LEU A 319 13.12 1.69 22.24
N LEU A 320 14.27 2.37 22.07
CA LEU A 320 15.51 1.70 21.67
C LEU A 320 16.10 0.79 22.75
N ASP A 321 15.94 1.15 24.02
CA ASP A 321 16.42 0.33 25.14
C ASP A 321 15.67 -0.99 25.21
N ASP A 322 14.35 -0.96 25.10
CA ASP A 322 13.50 -2.15 25.08
C ASP A 322 13.72 -2.99 23.81
N LEU A 323 13.97 -2.36 22.66
CA LEU A 323 14.30 -3.04 21.41
C LEU A 323 15.68 -3.73 21.48
N ALA A 324 16.65 -3.11 22.15
CA ALA A 324 18.01 -3.62 22.29
C ALA A 324 18.15 -4.70 23.38
N ALA A 325 17.27 -4.68 24.39
CA ALA A 325 17.37 -5.54 25.58
C ALA A 325 17.51 -7.05 25.30
N PRO A 326 16.83 -7.65 24.29
CA PRO A 326 17.00 -9.06 23.97
C PRO A 326 18.39 -9.44 23.43
N GLY A 327 19.15 -8.48 22.89
CA GLY A 327 20.49 -8.70 22.31
C GLY A 327 20.51 -9.33 20.92
N HIS A 328 19.44 -9.99 20.50
CA HIS A 328 19.20 -10.50 19.15
C HIS A 328 17.68 -10.58 18.89
N GLY A 329 17.27 -10.92 17.67
CA GLY A 329 15.86 -11.08 17.31
C GLY A 329 15.49 -10.35 16.03
N VAL A 330 14.20 -10.21 15.78
CA VAL A 330 13.65 -9.63 14.56
C VAL A 330 12.87 -8.37 14.87
N ILE A 331 13.11 -7.31 14.10
CA ILE A 331 12.34 -6.07 14.15
C ILE A 331 11.67 -5.86 12.80
N LEU A 332 10.34 -5.83 12.78
CA LEU A 332 9.54 -5.64 11.57
C LEU A 332 8.95 -4.23 11.55
N ALA A 333 9.39 -3.37 10.63
CA ALA A 333 8.70 -2.12 10.36
C ALA A 333 7.56 -2.37 9.37
N MET A 334 6.32 -2.19 9.81
CA MET A 334 5.11 -2.48 9.04
C MET A 334 4.22 -1.25 8.90
N GLY A 335 3.35 -1.20 7.89
CA GLY A 335 2.54 -0.02 7.56
C GLY A 335 2.37 0.17 6.04
N LYS A 336 1.49 1.09 5.63
CA LYS A 336 1.22 1.32 4.20
C LYS A 336 2.42 1.91 3.45
N GLY A 337 2.37 1.90 2.12
CA GLY A 337 3.42 2.47 1.28
C GLY A 337 3.55 3.98 1.49
N GLY A 338 4.77 4.49 1.67
CA GLY A 338 5.04 5.93 1.80
C GLY A 338 5.06 6.51 3.22
N VAL A 339 4.64 5.74 4.24
CA VAL A 339 4.68 6.19 5.65
C VAL A 339 6.09 6.29 6.24
N GLY A 340 7.10 5.76 5.55
CA GLY A 340 8.52 5.84 5.96
C GLY A 340 9.05 4.62 6.70
N LYS A 341 8.45 3.43 6.51
CA LYS A 341 8.94 2.16 7.09
C LYS A 341 10.45 1.97 6.96
N THR A 342 11.00 2.14 5.76
CA THR A 342 12.42 1.92 5.52
C THR A 342 13.30 2.93 6.23
N THR A 343 12.84 4.18 6.37
CA THR A 343 13.54 5.20 7.16
C THR A 343 13.57 4.80 8.64
N VAL A 344 12.43 4.37 9.20
CA VAL A 344 12.35 3.91 10.59
C VAL A 344 13.21 2.65 10.81
N ALA A 345 13.10 1.66 9.93
CA ALA A 345 13.90 0.44 9.96
C ALA A 345 15.41 0.76 9.90
N SER A 346 15.82 1.65 9.00
CA SER A 346 17.22 2.06 8.87
C SER A 346 17.71 2.81 10.11
N ALA A 347 16.89 3.71 10.69
CA ALA A 347 17.24 4.44 11.90
C ALA A 347 17.41 3.50 13.10
N VAL A 348 16.49 2.55 13.29
CA VAL A 348 16.60 1.51 14.33
C VAL A 348 17.84 0.65 14.12
N ALA A 349 18.10 0.21 12.89
CA ALA A 349 19.28 -0.62 12.57
C ALA A 349 20.60 0.12 12.86
N VAL A 350 20.70 1.39 12.46
CA VAL A 350 21.85 2.26 12.77
C VAL A 350 22.03 2.44 14.27
N ALA A 351 20.96 2.72 15.02
CA ALA A 351 21.02 2.91 16.45
C ALA A 351 21.45 1.65 17.22
N LEU A 352 20.95 0.47 16.81
CA LEU A 352 21.37 -0.81 17.40
C LEU A 352 22.84 -1.12 17.08
N ALA A 353 23.30 -0.88 15.85
CA ALA A 353 24.69 -1.06 15.46
C ALA A 353 25.64 -0.12 16.23
N GLN A 354 25.24 1.14 16.45
CA GLN A 354 25.99 2.10 17.26
C GLN A 354 26.11 1.67 18.74
N ARG A 355 25.17 0.87 19.24
CA ARG A 355 25.24 0.24 20.57
C ARG A 355 26.15 -1.01 20.58
N GLY A 356 26.81 -1.34 19.46
CA GLY A 356 27.75 -2.45 19.33
C GLY A 356 27.10 -3.79 19.02
N LEU A 357 25.81 -3.81 18.66
CA LEU A 357 25.07 -5.03 18.32
C LEU A 357 25.31 -5.42 16.86
N GLN A 358 25.25 -6.71 16.56
CA GLN A 358 25.28 -7.19 15.18
C GLN A 358 23.89 -7.05 14.56
N VAL A 359 23.81 -6.38 13.41
CA VAL A 359 22.55 -6.05 12.76
C VAL A 359 22.61 -6.39 11.27
N HIS A 360 21.55 -7.04 10.79
CA HIS A 360 21.27 -7.23 9.37
C HIS A 360 20.00 -6.48 9.00
N LEU A 361 20.11 -5.41 8.21
CA LEU A 361 18.97 -4.69 7.67
C LEU A 361 18.66 -5.25 6.28
N SER A 362 17.46 -5.77 6.06
CA SER A 362 17.02 -6.19 4.73
C SER A 362 15.85 -5.34 4.27
N THR A 363 15.92 -4.91 3.00
CA THR A 363 14.88 -4.11 2.35
C THR A 363 14.41 -4.78 1.08
N THR A 364 13.14 -4.57 0.73
CA THR A 364 12.62 -4.93 -0.60
C THR A 364 12.61 -3.76 -1.58
N ASP A 365 12.81 -2.53 -1.11
CA ASP A 365 12.81 -1.31 -1.92
C ASP A 365 14.20 -1.04 -2.52
N PRO A 366 14.35 -1.06 -3.88
CA PRO A 366 15.62 -0.79 -4.54
C PRO A 366 16.20 0.60 -4.23
N ALA A 367 15.34 1.62 -4.08
CA ALA A 367 15.79 3.00 -3.87
C ALA A 367 16.29 3.21 -2.44
N ALA A 368 15.60 2.59 -1.47
CA ALA A 368 15.97 2.69 -0.07
C ALA A 368 17.20 1.85 0.28
N HIS A 369 17.46 0.76 -0.47
CA HIS A 369 18.68 -0.04 -0.36
C HIS A 369 19.95 0.78 -0.54
N VAL A 370 19.95 1.76 -1.44
CA VAL A 370 21.12 2.63 -1.69
C VAL A 370 21.43 3.52 -0.48
N THR A 371 20.40 4.11 0.13
CA THR A 371 20.57 4.95 1.33
C THR A 371 21.06 4.13 2.52
N ALA A 372 20.53 2.92 2.70
CA ALA A 372 20.94 1.99 3.75
C ALA A 372 22.38 1.50 3.54
N MET A 373 22.79 1.22 2.30
CA MET A 373 24.15 0.81 1.95
C MET A 373 25.20 1.85 2.31
N LEU A 374 24.91 3.13 2.02
CA LEU A 374 25.80 4.24 2.40
C LEU A 374 26.01 4.34 3.92
N ALA A 375 25.02 3.92 4.72
CA ALA A 375 25.15 3.86 6.17
C ALA A 375 25.95 2.64 6.64
N ALA A 376 25.77 1.49 5.97
CA ALA A 376 26.46 0.23 6.29
C ALA A 376 27.98 0.33 6.07
N ASP A 377 28.41 0.96 4.99
CA ASP A 377 29.84 1.16 4.69
C ASP A 377 30.59 1.94 5.78
N GLN A 378 29.85 2.68 6.62
CA GLN A 378 30.38 3.56 7.66
C GLN A 378 30.29 2.97 9.08
N LEU A 379 29.54 1.88 9.29
CA LEU A 379 29.23 1.34 10.62
C LEU A 379 29.64 -0.14 10.75
N PRO A 380 30.69 -0.44 11.55
CA PRO A 380 31.03 -1.81 11.89
C PRO A 380 29.86 -2.51 12.60
N GLY A 381 29.48 -3.70 12.14
CA GLY A 381 28.39 -4.49 12.74
C GLY A 381 27.02 -4.29 12.08
N LEU A 382 26.88 -3.35 11.14
CA LEU A 382 25.70 -3.24 10.27
C LEU A 382 25.97 -3.89 8.91
N SER A 383 25.17 -4.87 8.55
CA SER A 383 25.12 -5.43 7.19
C SER A 383 23.78 -5.09 6.55
N VAL A 384 23.77 -4.85 5.24
CA VAL A 384 22.55 -4.56 4.51
C VAL A 384 22.36 -5.63 3.43
N GLY A 385 21.14 -6.14 3.35
CA GLY A 385 20.70 -7.10 2.35
C GLY A 385 19.54 -6.55 1.53
N ARG A 386 19.18 -7.28 0.48
CA ARG A 386 17.97 -7.04 -0.29
C ARG A 386 17.33 -8.36 -0.63
N ILE A 387 16.02 -8.46 -0.40
CA ILE A 387 15.20 -9.53 -0.96
C ILE A 387 14.71 -9.00 -2.30
N ASP A 388 15.29 -9.50 -3.40
CA ASP A 388 14.90 -9.12 -4.76
C ASP A 388 13.90 -10.15 -5.31
N PRO A 389 12.60 -9.81 -5.45
CA PRO A 389 11.59 -10.77 -5.86
C PRO A 389 11.92 -11.50 -7.16
N VAL A 390 12.56 -10.83 -8.12
CA VAL A 390 12.90 -11.43 -9.42
C VAL A 390 13.99 -12.48 -9.24
N GLN A 391 15.04 -12.14 -8.48
CA GLN A 391 16.15 -13.07 -8.23
C GLN A 391 15.69 -14.27 -7.39
N GLU A 392 14.94 -14.03 -6.32
CA GLU A 392 14.44 -15.09 -5.45
C GLU A 392 13.52 -16.05 -6.22
N THR A 393 12.69 -15.51 -7.13
CA THR A 393 11.82 -16.33 -8.00
C THR A 393 12.64 -17.22 -8.93
N GLU A 394 13.66 -16.68 -9.59
CA GLU A 394 14.52 -17.47 -10.47
C GLU A 394 15.30 -18.55 -9.70
N ASP A 395 15.80 -18.22 -8.51
CA ASP A 395 16.51 -19.17 -7.64
C ASP A 395 15.58 -20.31 -7.19
N TYR A 396 14.35 -19.97 -6.77
CA TYR A 396 13.32 -20.95 -6.40
C TYR A 396 12.92 -21.84 -7.60
N ARG A 397 12.72 -21.25 -8.78
CA ARG A 397 12.38 -22.00 -9.99
C ARG A 397 13.50 -22.97 -10.37
N ALA A 398 14.75 -22.54 -10.31
CA ALA A 398 15.90 -23.38 -10.58
C ALA A 398 15.99 -24.55 -9.59
N GLU A 399 15.76 -24.30 -8.29
CA GLU A 399 15.75 -25.33 -7.25
C GLU A 399 14.64 -26.37 -7.48
N VAL A 400 13.40 -25.93 -7.78
CA VAL A 400 12.27 -26.85 -8.03
C VAL A 400 12.49 -27.67 -9.30
N LEU A 401 13.00 -27.06 -10.38
CA LEU A 401 13.33 -27.78 -11.62
C LEU A 401 14.44 -28.79 -11.41
N GLN A 402 15.44 -28.49 -10.58
CA GLN A 402 16.53 -29.41 -10.27
C GLN A 402 16.08 -30.57 -9.38
N THR A 403 15.09 -30.35 -8.50
CA THR A 403 14.64 -31.36 -7.53
C THR A 403 13.42 -32.11 -8.04
N ALA A 404 12.25 -31.46 -8.08
CA ALA A 404 10.99 -32.06 -8.52
C ALA A 404 10.96 -32.34 -10.03
N GLY A 405 11.75 -31.62 -10.83
CA GLY A 405 11.86 -31.84 -12.28
C GLY A 405 12.79 -32.97 -12.69
N ALA A 406 13.63 -33.50 -11.79
CA ALA A 406 14.67 -34.47 -12.13
C ALA A 406 14.13 -35.81 -12.66
N ASP A 407 12.98 -36.24 -12.14
CA ASP A 407 12.35 -37.53 -12.46
C ASP A 407 11.13 -37.41 -13.39
N LEU A 408 10.86 -36.21 -13.94
CA LEU A 408 9.75 -35.96 -14.84
C LEU A 408 10.12 -36.26 -16.30
N ASP A 409 9.15 -36.77 -17.07
CA ASP A 409 9.29 -36.86 -18.52
C ASP A 409 9.13 -35.47 -19.18
N ALA A 410 9.38 -35.37 -20.49
CA ALA A 410 9.34 -34.09 -21.18
C ALA A 410 7.98 -33.37 -21.09
N ALA A 411 6.88 -34.12 -20.96
CA ALA A 411 5.55 -33.55 -20.79
C ALA A 411 5.33 -33.04 -19.36
N GLY A 412 5.76 -33.81 -18.35
CA GLY A 412 5.72 -33.42 -16.94
C GLY A 412 6.62 -32.21 -16.65
N LEU A 413 7.81 -32.14 -17.26
CA LEU A 413 8.71 -31.01 -17.11
C LEU A 413 8.11 -29.72 -17.72
N ALA A 414 7.48 -29.82 -18.89
CA ALA A 414 6.81 -28.69 -19.51
C ALA A 414 5.63 -28.18 -18.66
N LEU A 415 4.88 -29.09 -18.03
CA LEU A 415 3.80 -28.72 -17.11
C LEU A 415 4.34 -28.03 -15.84
N LEU A 416 5.41 -28.56 -15.25
CA LEU A 416 6.06 -27.96 -14.09
C LEU A 416 6.61 -26.56 -14.40
N GLU A 417 7.23 -26.38 -15.57
CA GLU A 417 7.69 -25.06 -16.02
C GLU A 417 6.55 -24.06 -16.21
N GLU A 418 5.37 -24.52 -16.62
CA GLU A 418 4.17 -23.69 -16.75
C GLU A 418 3.63 -23.27 -15.37
N ASP A 419 3.50 -24.22 -14.43
CA ASP A 419 3.09 -23.93 -13.05
C ASP A 419 4.06 -22.97 -12.35
N LEU A 420 5.38 -23.12 -12.58
CA LEU A 420 6.42 -22.24 -12.05
C LEU A 420 6.42 -20.82 -12.65
N ARG A 421 5.64 -20.56 -13.71
CA ARG A 421 5.40 -19.19 -14.22
C ARG A 421 4.18 -18.52 -13.58
N SER A 422 3.47 -19.23 -12.69
CA SER A 422 2.35 -18.66 -11.93
C SER A 422 2.81 -17.52 -11.01
N PRO A 423 2.02 -16.46 -10.84
CA PRO A 423 2.26 -15.42 -9.84
C PRO A 423 2.44 -15.95 -8.40
N CYS A 424 1.84 -17.10 -8.08
CA CYS A 424 2.00 -17.76 -6.78
C CYS A 424 3.45 -18.19 -6.50
N THR A 425 4.23 -18.44 -7.54
CA THR A 425 5.64 -18.86 -7.43
C THR A 425 6.52 -17.74 -6.87
N GLU A 426 6.29 -16.50 -7.32
CA GLU A 426 7.01 -15.33 -6.80
C GLU A 426 6.71 -15.13 -5.31
N GLU A 427 5.44 -15.25 -4.92
CA GLU A 427 5.03 -15.11 -3.52
C GLU A 427 5.69 -16.15 -2.62
N VAL A 428 5.75 -17.42 -3.05
CA VAL A 428 6.46 -18.49 -2.32
C VAL A 428 7.96 -18.21 -2.23
N ALA A 429 8.58 -17.74 -3.31
CA ALA A 429 10.01 -17.47 -3.35
C ALA A 429 10.41 -16.33 -2.40
N VAL A 430 9.73 -15.19 -2.50
CA VAL A 430 9.92 -14.03 -1.60
C VAL A 430 9.67 -14.44 -0.14
N PHE A 431 8.67 -15.28 0.09
CA PHE A 431 8.37 -15.78 1.41
C PHE A 431 9.48 -16.67 1.99
N ARG A 432 10.08 -17.58 1.20
CA ARG A 432 11.22 -18.38 1.64
C ARG A 432 12.42 -17.51 2.00
N ALA A 433 12.69 -16.48 1.21
CA ALA A 433 13.74 -15.50 1.47
C ALA A 433 13.47 -14.75 2.79
N PHE A 434 12.22 -14.30 3.01
CA PHE A 434 11.80 -13.69 4.26
C PHE A 434 11.96 -14.64 5.47
N ALA A 435 11.54 -15.89 5.35
CA ALA A 435 11.67 -16.89 6.40
C ALA A 435 13.15 -17.16 6.77
N LYS A 436 14.02 -17.20 5.77
CA LYS A 436 15.47 -17.30 5.96
C LYS A 436 16.02 -16.08 6.68
N ALA A 437 15.63 -14.87 6.29
CA ALA A 437 16.04 -13.64 6.97
C ALA A 437 15.59 -13.64 8.44
N VAL A 438 14.34 -14.01 8.73
CA VAL A 438 13.83 -14.13 10.11
C VAL A 438 14.63 -15.14 10.93
N ALA A 439 15.07 -16.26 10.33
CA ALA A 439 15.86 -17.27 11.02
C ALA A 439 17.22 -16.75 11.50
N GLU A 440 17.83 -15.81 10.77
CA GLU A 440 19.10 -15.19 11.15
C GLU A 440 18.98 -14.33 12.43
N GLY A 441 17.75 -13.98 12.84
CA GLY A 441 17.45 -13.31 14.10
C GLY A 441 17.85 -14.11 15.36
N THR A 442 18.21 -15.38 15.19
CA THR A 442 18.69 -16.26 16.28
C THR A 442 20.07 -15.83 16.80
N ASP A 443 20.92 -15.29 15.93
CA ASP A 443 22.33 -14.98 16.26
C ASP A 443 22.63 -13.47 16.28
N ARG A 444 21.74 -12.66 15.72
CA ARG A 444 21.90 -11.22 15.54
C ARG A 444 20.54 -10.52 15.47
N PHE A 445 20.54 -9.20 15.41
CA PHE A 445 19.32 -8.47 15.03
C PHE A 445 19.10 -8.53 13.54
N VAL A 446 17.85 -8.77 13.13
CA VAL A 446 17.40 -8.64 11.75
C VAL A 446 16.29 -7.60 11.69
N VAL A 447 16.52 -6.52 10.94
CA VAL A 447 15.53 -5.45 10.76
C VAL A 447 14.98 -5.53 9.35
N LEU A 448 13.66 -5.65 9.21
CA LEU A 448 12.98 -5.77 7.93
C LEU A 448 12.04 -4.58 7.73
N ASP A 449 12.15 -3.88 6.59
CA ASP A 449 11.33 -2.70 6.26
C ASP A 449 9.98 -3.01 5.62
N THR A 450 9.76 -4.29 5.37
CA THR A 450 8.51 -4.84 4.89
C THR A 450 8.32 -6.16 5.61
N ALA A 451 7.10 -6.38 6.05
CA ALA A 451 6.62 -7.74 6.20
C ALA A 451 5.44 -7.90 5.23
N PRO A 452 5.16 -9.13 4.80
CA PRO A 452 3.88 -9.43 4.16
C PRO A 452 2.74 -8.82 4.99
N THR A 453 1.69 -8.27 4.36
CA THR A 453 0.55 -7.70 5.10
C THR A 453 -0.05 -8.74 6.07
N GLY A 454 -0.80 -8.34 7.09
CA GLY A 454 -1.43 -9.30 8.02
C GLY A 454 -2.26 -10.37 7.28
N HIS A 455 -2.92 -9.98 6.19
CA HIS A 455 -3.53 -10.93 5.24
C HIS A 455 -2.51 -11.89 4.63
N THR A 456 -1.37 -11.41 4.14
CA THR A 456 -0.28 -12.26 3.61
C THR A 456 0.34 -13.21 4.65
N VAL A 457 0.33 -12.86 5.94
CA VAL A 457 0.72 -13.77 7.05
C VAL A 457 -0.36 -14.84 7.30
N LEU A 458 -1.63 -14.54 7.04
CA LEU A 458 -2.73 -15.53 7.07
C LEU A 458 -2.76 -16.40 5.80
N LEU A 459 -2.21 -15.91 4.69
CA LEU A 459 -2.09 -16.64 3.42
C LEU A 459 -0.94 -17.64 3.37
N LEU A 460 -0.13 -17.71 4.44
CA LEU A 460 0.97 -18.65 4.55
C LEU A 460 0.52 -20.09 4.37
N ASP A 461 -0.63 -20.45 4.95
CA ASP A 461 -1.18 -21.80 4.81
C ASP A 461 -1.50 -22.16 3.35
N ALA A 462 -1.97 -21.19 2.56
CA ALA A 462 -2.32 -21.39 1.15
C ALA A 462 -1.09 -21.48 0.24
N ALA A 463 -0.11 -20.58 0.42
CA ALA A 463 1.16 -20.64 -0.31
C ALA A 463 1.95 -21.92 0.02
N MET A 464 1.89 -22.38 1.29
CA MET A 464 2.50 -23.63 1.72
C MET A 464 1.73 -24.87 1.24
N ALA A 465 0.40 -24.79 1.11
CA ALA A 465 -0.39 -25.83 0.46
C ALA A 465 0.00 -25.97 -1.03
N TYR A 466 0.20 -24.86 -1.73
CA TYR A 466 0.69 -24.86 -3.11
C TYR A 466 2.10 -25.47 -3.21
N HIS A 467 3.04 -25.07 -2.34
CA HIS A 467 4.39 -25.65 -2.33
C HIS A 467 4.35 -27.17 -2.13
N ARG A 468 3.55 -27.67 -1.18
CA ARG A 468 3.38 -29.12 -0.93
C ARG A 468 2.82 -29.87 -2.14
N GLU A 469 1.92 -29.24 -2.88
CA GLU A 469 1.30 -29.82 -4.08
C GLU A 469 2.28 -29.88 -5.25
N VAL A 470 3.08 -28.82 -5.47
CA VAL A 470 4.12 -28.78 -6.51
C VAL A 470 5.26 -29.76 -6.18
N THR A 471 5.61 -29.86 -4.90
CA THR A 471 6.70 -30.71 -4.40
C THR A 471 6.24 -32.09 -3.94
N ARG A 472 5.16 -32.62 -4.53
CA ARG A 472 4.47 -33.90 -4.23
C ARG A 472 5.33 -35.12 -3.83
N GLN A 473 6.65 -35.08 -4.01
CA GLN A 473 7.64 -36.11 -3.67
C GLN A 473 8.61 -35.74 -2.53
N THR A 474 8.82 -34.46 -2.19
CA THR A 474 9.74 -33.99 -1.15
C THR A 474 8.98 -33.60 0.13
N ASN A 475 8.90 -34.54 1.06
CA ASN A 475 8.15 -34.41 2.32
C ASN A 475 8.80 -33.48 3.37
N GLN A 476 9.74 -32.60 3.00
CA GLN A 476 10.51 -31.79 3.95
C GLN A 476 10.49 -30.32 3.57
N MET A 477 9.75 -29.55 4.37
CA MET A 477 9.74 -28.10 4.32
C MET A 477 11.03 -27.57 4.98
N PRO A 478 11.65 -26.48 4.47
CA PRO A 478 12.79 -25.88 5.14
C PRO A 478 12.45 -25.51 6.59
N GLU A 479 13.34 -25.82 7.53
CA GLU A 479 13.16 -25.53 8.96
C GLU A 479 12.89 -24.03 9.23
N SER A 480 13.46 -23.15 8.40
CA SER A 480 13.21 -21.70 8.48
C SER A 480 11.75 -21.33 8.23
N VAL A 481 11.07 -22.07 7.34
CA VAL A 481 9.65 -21.87 7.00
C VAL A 481 8.76 -22.50 8.07
N GLU A 482 9.09 -23.71 8.51
CA GLU A 482 8.34 -24.41 9.57
C GLU A 482 8.29 -23.61 10.88
N ASN A 483 9.42 -23.02 11.26
CA ASN A 483 9.52 -22.23 12.49
C ASN A 483 9.17 -20.76 12.32
N LEU A 484 8.73 -20.32 11.14
CA LEU A 484 8.48 -18.90 10.90
C LEU A 484 7.34 -18.36 11.76
N LEU A 485 6.16 -18.96 11.68
CA LEU A 485 4.99 -18.51 12.44
C LEU A 485 5.24 -18.52 13.96
N PRO A 486 5.79 -19.60 14.55
CA PRO A 486 6.21 -19.58 15.95
C PRO A 486 7.15 -18.42 16.30
N ARG A 487 8.15 -18.13 15.46
CA ARG A 487 9.08 -17.01 15.67
C ARG A 487 8.41 -15.65 15.58
N LEU A 488 7.49 -15.47 14.64
CA LEU A 488 6.75 -14.21 14.47
C LEU A 488 5.79 -13.93 15.62
N ARG A 489 5.20 -14.99 16.20
CA ARG A 489 4.28 -14.90 17.34
C ARG A 489 5.00 -14.74 18.69
N ASP A 490 6.28 -15.08 18.77
CA ASP A 490 7.08 -14.93 19.98
C ASP A 490 7.42 -13.44 20.20
N PRO A 491 6.85 -12.78 21.23
CA PRO A 491 7.06 -11.36 21.48
C PRO A 491 8.46 -11.05 22.01
N ASP A 492 9.21 -12.04 22.49
CA ASP A 492 10.59 -11.88 22.95
C ASP A 492 11.58 -11.99 21.77
N PHE A 493 11.18 -12.69 20.70
CA PHE A 493 11.98 -12.83 19.48
C PHE A 493 11.63 -11.78 18.41
N THR A 494 10.34 -11.51 18.17
CA THR A 494 9.87 -10.59 17.13
C THR A 494 9.22 -9.34 17.73
N ARG A 495 9.71 -8.17 17.31
CA ARG A 495 9.14 -6.86 17.67
C ARG A 495 8.59 -6.17 16.43
N VAL A 496 7.27 -6.01 16.35
CA VAL A 496 6.61 -5.32 15.22
C VAL A 496 6.41 -3.83 15.55
N LEU A 497 6.93 -2.96 14.67
CA LEU A 497 6.74 -1.51 14.72
C LEU A 497 5.72 -1.11 13.64
N LEU A 498 4.55 -0.64 14.07
CA LEU A 498 3.55 -0.09 13.14
C LEU A 498 3.85 1.37 12.84
N VAL A 499 4.38 1.62 11.65
CA VAL A 499 4.75 2.95 11.16
C VAL A 499 3.56 3.58 10.44
N THR A 500 3.19 4.80 10.84
CA THR A 500 2.08 5.55 10.26
C THR A 500 2.43 7.04 10.12
N LEU A 501 1.50 7.83 9.58
CA LEU A 501 1.55 9.29 9.54
C LEU A 501 0.39 9.83 10.41
N PRO A 502 0.49 11.05 10.98
CA PRO A 502 -0.55 11.63 11.84
C PRO A 502 -1.75 12.14 11.02
N GLU A 503 -2.41 11.24 10.31
CA GLU A 503 -3.50 11.50 9.38
C GLU A 503 -4.56 10.39 9.46
N ALA A 504 -5.82 10.70 9.14
CA ALA A 504 -6.94 9.76 9.25
C ALA A 504 -6.67 8.42 8.57
N THR A 505 -6.43 8.47 7.26
CA THR A 505 -6.32 7.25 6.45
C THR A 505 -5.10 6.41 6.88
N PRO A 506 -3.87 6.96 7.00
CA PRO A 506 -2.75 6.19 7.53
C PRO A 506 -2.97 5.60 8.92
N VAL A 507 -3.62 6.31 9.86
CA VAL A 507 -3.87 5.78 11.22
C VAL A 507 -4.89 4.65 11.19
N HIS A 508 -6.05 4.84 10.57
CA HIS A 508 -7.09 3.81 10.49
C HIS A 508 -6.62 2.59 9.69
N GLU A 509 -5.83 2.78 8.64
CA GLU A 509 -5.21 1.68 7.89
C GLU A 509 -4.20 0.89 8.74
N ALA A 510 -3.38 1.57 9.56
CA ALA A 510 -2.49 0.91 10.50
C ALA A 510 -3.26 0.18 11.61
N ALA A 511 -4.43 0.69 12.01
CA ALA A 511 -5.31 0.05 12.98
C ALA A 511 -5.93 -1.25 12.40
N GLY A 512 -6.33 -1.23 11.13
CA GLY A 512 -6.75 -2.43 10.40
C GLY A 512 -5.63 -3.48 10.34
N LEU A 513 -4.41 -3.05 10.01
CA LEU A 513 -3.25 -3.95 10.01
C LEU A 513 -2.95 -4.53 11.40
N GLN A 514 -3.08 -3.73 12.46
CA GLN A 514 -2.99 -4.22 13.84
C GLN A 514 -4.03 -5.30 14.14
N ALA A 515 -5.28 -5.11 13.72
CA ALA A 515 -6.33 -6.11 13.90
C ALA A 515 -6.01 -7.42 13.17
N ASP A 516 -5.49 -7.33 11.95
CA ASP A 516 -5.06 -8.51 11.17
C ASP A 516 -3.89 -9.25 11.83
N LEU A 517 -2.89 -8.53 12.33
CA LEU A 517 -1.76 -9.12 13.05
C LEU A 517 -2.23 -9.83 14.33
N ARG A 518 -3.12 -9.21 15.10
CA ARG A 518 -3.72 -9.83 16.29
C ARG A 518 -4.52 -11.08 15.96
N ARG A 519 -5.26 -11.08 14.84
CA ARG A 519 -5.95 -12.28 14.33
C ARG A 519 -4.98 -13.41 13.97
N ALA A 520 -3.75 -13.08 13.57
CA ALA A 520 -2.66 -14.02 13.36
C ALA A 520 -1.85 -14.36 14.63
N GLU A 521 -2.31 -13.91 15.81
CA GLU A 521 -1.63 -14.04 17.11
C GLU A 521 -0.27 -13.32 17.20
N ILE A 522 -0.08 -12.25 16.41
CA ILE A 522 1.11 -11.40 16.43
C ILE A 522 0.72 -10.06 17.06
N GLU A 523 1.27 -9.75 18.23
CA GLU A 523 0.99 -8.48 18.92
C GLU A 523 2.02 -7.41 18.50
N PRO A 524 1.58 -6.25 17.97
CA PRO A 524 2.47 -5.13 17.71
C PRO A 524 3.20 -4.66 18.96
N PHE A 525 4.51 -4.45 18.86
CA PHE A 525 5.32 -3.98 19.97
C PHE A 525 5.10 -2.50 20.27
N ALA A 526 5.05 -1.66 19.22
CA ALA A 526 4.85 -0.21 19.34
C ALA A 526 4.33 0.40 18.03
N TRP A 527 3.78 1.61 18.15
CA TRP A 527 3.45 2.48 17.03
C TRP A 527 4.49 3.57 16.86
N VAL A 528 4.83 3.89 15.62
CA VAL A 528 5.75 4.98 15.25
C VAL A 528 5.00 5.94 14.35
N VAL A 529 4.63 7.10 14.88
CA VAL A 529 4.00 8.18 14.13
C VAL A 529 5.10 9.02 13.51
N ASN A 530 5.26 8.90 12.19
CA ASN A 530 6.36 9.50 11.46
C ASN A 530 5.97 10.84 10.82
N GLN A 531 6.97 11.68 10.53
CA GLN A 531 6.83 12.97 9.84
C GLN A 531 5.85 13.94 10.50
N SER A 532 5.78 13.96 11.83
CA SER A 532 4.88 14.87 12.54
C SER A 532 5.41 16.30 12.60
N LEU A 533 4.49 17.25 12.48
CA LEU A 533 4.75 18.67 12.72
C LEU A 533 4.61 19.03 14.21
N LEU A 534 3.99 18.21 15.05
CA LEU A 534 3.74 18.49 16.48
C LEU A 534 4.98 18.99 17.25
N PRO A 535 6.16 18.34 17.16
CA PRO A 535 7.34 18.78 17.91
C PRO A 535 8.07 19.98 17.28
N LEU A 536 7.61 20.49 16.13
CA LEU A 536 8.31 21.53 15.37
C LEU A 536 7.77 22.93 15.69
N ALA A 537 8.69 23.90 15.75
CA ALA A 537 8.34 25.31 15.84
C ALA A 537 7.99 25.86 14.45
N VAL A 538 6.69 25.95 14.16
CA VAL A 538 6.16 26.49 12.89
C VAL A 538 5.45 27.84 13.11
N SER A 539 5.64 28.76 12.18
CA SER A 539 5.00 30.08 12.12
C SER A 539 4.06 30.25 10.94
N ASP A 540 4.22 29.48 9.86
CA ASP A 540 3.28 29.45 8.74
C ASP A 540 1.87 29.03 9.23
N SER A 541 0.84 29.79 8.83
CA SER A 541 -0.49 29.63 9.41
C SER A 541 -1.15 28.31 8.97
N SER A 542 -0.88 27.87 7.74
CA SER A 542 -1.38 26.61 7.20
C SER A 542 -0.72 25.41 7.89
N LEU A 543 0.59 25.49 8.19
CA LEU A 543 1.30 24.46 8.94
C LEU A 543 0.84 24.39 10.41
N ARG A 544 0.57 25.53 11.06
CA ARG A 544 0.01 25.55 12.43
C ARG A 544 -1.36 24.88 12.52
N ARG A 545 -2.21 25.12 11.52
CA ARG A 545 -3.52 24.44 11.43
C ARG A 545 -3.34 22.94 11.20
N ARG A 546 -2.40 22.54 10.34
CA ARG A 546 -2.06 21.13 10.12
C ARG A 546 -1.55 20.47 11.40
N GLN A 547 -0.66 21.13 12.12
CA GLN A 547 -0.11 20.67 13.40
C GLN A 547 -1.23 20.34 14.41
N HIS A 548 -2.28 21.14 14.46
CA HIS A 548 -3.44 20.87 15.32
C HIS A 548 -4.31 19.70 14.87
N LEU A 549 -4.42 19.51 13.56
CA LEU A 549 -5.15 18.37 13.00
C LEU A 549 -4.41 17.05 13.18
N GLU A 550 -3.10 17.08 13.34
CA GLU A 550 -2.30 15.90 13.70
C GLU A 550 -2.59 15.44 15.14
N LEU A 551 -2.83 16.38 16.06
CA LEU A 551 -3.00 16.09 17.48
C LEU A 551 -4.08 15.03 17.73
N ARG A 552 -5.26 15.18 17.12
CA ARG A 552 -6.35 14.21 17.30
C ARG A 552 -5.95 12.77 16.94
N TYR A 553 -5.12 12.60 15.91
CA TYR A 553 -4.72 11.28 15.42
C TYR A 553 -3.59 10.69 16.26
N VAL A 554 -2.71 11.54 16.78
CA VAL A 554 -1.71 11.13 17.75
C VAL A 554 -2.37 10.72 19.07
N GLU A 555 -3.37 11.48 19.52
CA GLU A 555 -4.19 11.14 20.70
C GLU A 555 -4.98 9.85 20.50
N GLU A 556 -5.59 9.64 19.33
CA GLU A 556 -6.27 8.38 19.00
C GLU A 556 -5.31 7.18 19.11
N VAL A 557 -4.11 7.28 18.52
CA VAL A 557 -3.12 6.20 18.62
C VAL A 557 -2.71 5.96 20.08
N GLN A 558 -2.44 7.02 20.84
CA GLN A 558 -1.97 6.93 22.22
C GLN A 558 -3.05 6.41 23.19
N ASN A 559 -4.30 6.81 23.00
CA ASN A 559 -5.39 6.52 23.93
C ASN A 559 -6.14 5.22 23.60
N GLU A 560 -6.22 4.85 22.32
CA GLU A 560 -7.08 3.75 21.85
C GLU A 560 -6.30 2.58 21.24
N LEU A 561 -5.17 2.84 20.57
CA LEU A 561 -4.52 1.83 19.71
C LEU A 561 -3.27 1.21 20.33
N SER A 562 -2.44 1.98 21.04
CA SER A 562 -1.17 1.49 21.60
C SER A 562 -0.70 2.25 22.84
N GLN A 563 -0.18 1.50 23.82
CA GLN A 563 0.50 2.07 24.99
C GLN A 563 1.95 2.50 24.70
N ARG A 564 2.59 1.89 23.69
CA ARG A 564 3.93 2.26 23.25
C ARG A 564 3.82 3.04 21.94
N ILE A 565 4.16 4.32 22.00
CA ILE A 565 4.11 5.24 20.87
C ILE A 565 5.41 6.05 20.83
N ALA A 566 5.96 6.21 19.64
CA ALA A 566 7.05 7.12 19.36
C ALA A 566 6.66 8.11 18.26
N LEU A 567 7.12 9.35 18.38
CA LEU A 567 6.85 10.43 17.43
C LEU A 567 8.15 10.86 16.74
N ILE A 568 8.18 10.83 15.40
CA ILE A 568 9.34 11.31 14.63
C ILE A 568 8.99 12.64 13.95
N PRO A 569 9.74 13.73 14.23
CA PRO A 569 9.52 15.02 13.58
C PRO A 569 9.72 14.94 12.07
N TRP A 570 8.99 15.75 11.31
CA TRP A 570 9.35 16.04 9.93
C TRP A 570 10.74 16.70 9.85
N GLN A 571 11.55 16.28 8.88
CA GLN A 571 12.94 16.73 8.73
C GLN A 571 13.09 17.69 7.55
N ILE A 572 13.84 18.79 7.77
CA ILE A 572 14.18 19.80 6.75
C ILE A 572 14.86 19.14 5.56
N ASP A 573 15.87 18.31 5.84
CA ASP A 573 16.58 17.54 4.85
C ASP A 573 16.24 16.05 5.01
N PRO A 574 16.12 15.29 3.91
CA PRO A 574 15.87 13.85 3.99
C PRO A 574 16.94 13.16 4.85
N PRO A 575 16.55 12.28 5.79
CA PRO A 575 17.49 11.60 6.69
C PRO A 575 18.26 10.52 5.92
N THR A 576 19.40 10.89 5.35
CA THR A 576 20.28 10.01 4.57
C THR A 576 21.62 9.82 5.25
N GLY A 577 22.21 8.63 5.10
CA GLY A 577 23.49 8.28 5.73
C GLY A 577 23.38 8.10 7.25
N VAL A 578 24.50 7.78 7.90
CA VAL A 578 24.53 7.50 9.34
C VAL A 578 24.08 8.70 10.16
N GLU A 579 24.59 9.89 9.84
CA GLU A 579 24.31 11.11 10.60
C GLU A 579 22.81 11.48 10.57
N GLY A 580 22.22 11.54 9.37
CA GLY A 580 20.80 11.88 9.22
C GLY A 580 19.87 10.84 9.84
N LEU A 581 20.21 9.55 9.77
CA LEU A 581 19.43 8.48 10.42
C LEU A 581 19.58 8.52 11.95
N SER A 582 20.77 8.84 12.47
CA SER A 582 21.01 8.93 13.92
C SER A 582 20.22 10.06 14.58
N GLN A 583 19.98 11.16 13.86
CA GLN A 583 19.16 12.28 14.33
C GLN A 583 17.70 11.88 14.61
N LEU A 584 17.17 10.88 13.91
CA LEU A 584 15.81 10.38 14.14
C LEU A 584 15.67 9.60 15.45
N THR A 585 16.80 9.13 15.99
CA THR A 585 16.91 8.31 17.20
C THR A 585 17.61 9.04 18.34
N ALA A 586 17.94 10.33 18.15
CA ALA A 586 18.55 11.15 19.17
C ALA A 586 17.47 11.74 20.08
N ALA A 587 17.73 11.77 21.39
CA ALA A 587 16.88 12.45 22.36
C ALA A 587 16.88 13.96 22.09
N ASN A 588 15.97 14.43 21.23
CA ASN A 588 15.86 15.85 20.89
C ASN A 588 15.11 16.59 22.00
N HIS A 589 15.83 16.91 23.08
CA HIS A 589 15.44 18.03 23.93
C HIS A 589 15.71 19.34 23.16
N ASN A 590 14.66 19.93 22.59
CA ASN A 590 14.51 21.38 22.38
C ASN A 590 15.81 22.16 22.06
N GLN A 591 16.44 21.94 20.90
CA GLN A 591 17.40 22.92 20.40
C GLN A 591 17.11 23.29 18.94
N PRO A 592 16.94 24.60 18.64
CA PRO A 592 16.89 25.06 17.26
C PRO A 592 18.25 24.80 16.61
N HIS A 593 18.23 24.27 15.39
CA HIS A 593 19.39 24.13 14.51
C HIS A 593 20.29 25.39 14.60
N GLN A 594 21.49 25.24 15.16
CA GLN A 594 22.57 26.15 14.80
C GLN A 594 23.09 25.71 13.43
N PRO A 595 23.14 26.61 12.43
CA PRO A 595 23.75 26.27 11.16
C PRO A 595 25.24 25.98 11.37
N ALA A 596 25.72 24.90 10.75
CA ALA A 596 27.13 24.53 10.76
C ALA A 596 27.99 25.74 10.34
N SER A 597 28.89 26.15 11.23
CA SER A 597 29.85 27.21 10.94
C SER A 597 30.95 26.70 10.01
N SER A 598 30.93 27.25 8.78
CA SER A 598 32.01 27.41 7.79
C SER A 598 32.83 26.19 7.35
#